data_AF-A0A1S7QV85-F1
#
_entry.id   AF-A0A1S7QV85-F1
#
_cell.length_a   1.000
_cell.length_b   1.000
_cell.length_c   1.000
_cell.angle_alpha   90.00
_cell.angle_beta   90.00
_cell.angle_gamma   90.00
#
_symmetry.space_group_name_H-M   'P 1'
#
loop_
_entity.id
_entity.type
_entity.pdbx_description
1 polymer ?
#
loop_
_entity_poly.entity_id
_entity_poly.type
_entity_poly.pdbx_seq_one_letter_code
_entity_poly.pdbx_strand_id
1 'polypeptide(L)'
;MAPNFLLVDAEKEFDVLKAAASLIRVQILKLLHETSGLNVNEIAQRLELPQSTVSAGVAVLEEAGLLRTETRKARKGSQKICFATCDELIVSFRRPEAPAASNYIAVAMPLGLYTQSSVTAPCGICSPDGIIGLLDVPDTFMDPDRMKTALLWLTSGFVEYQFPNNAKIQGRNVEEIEFSMEVSSEVPGTHSNWPSDITLSVNGREIGVWTSPGDFGDKRGVFTPDWWKLSGSQYGMLKTWRITAQGTYVDGTRISDVTLADIDLVSHRSIRLRIEVKADAKHPGGLNIFGRGFGNYDQDIVLRLRTAD
;
A
#
# COMPACT_ATOMS: atom_id res chain seq x y z
N MET A 1 -19.51 -7.86 5.60
CA MET A 1 -18.90 -8.58 4.47
C MET A 1 -17.58 -7.90 4.20
N ALA A 2 -16.52 -8.67 3.92
CA ALA A 2 -15.26 -8.07 3.48
C ALA A 2 -15.52 -7.32 2.16
N PRO A 3 -14.96 -6.11 1.98
CA PRO A 3 -15.13 -5.36 0.74
C PRO A 3 -14.58 -6.16 -0.45
N ASN A 4 -15.36 -6.29 -1.50
CA ASN A 4 -14.97 -6.99 -2.72
C ASN A 4 -14.44 -6.00 -3.75
N PHE A 5 -13.13 -5.98 -3.96
CA PHE A 5 -12.47 -5.10 -4.92
C PHE A 5 -12.33 -5.78 -6.28
N LEU A 6 -12.66 -5.04 -7.35
CA LEU A 6 -12.32 -5.45 -8.71
C LEU A 6 -11.15 -4.60 -9.21
N LEU A 7 -9.98 -5.24 -9.32
CA LEU A 7 -8.80 -4.64 -9.95
C LEU A 7 -8.88 -4.85 -11.46
N VAL A 8 -8.83 -3.77 -12.23
CA VAL A 8 -8.97 -3.77 -13.70
C VAL A 8 -7.73 -3.18 -14.34
N ASP A 9 -7.13 -3.92 -15.27
CA ASP A 9 -6.07 -3.42 -16.16
C ASP A 9 -6.70 -2.56 -17.26
N ALA A 10 -6.31 -1.28 -17.33
CA ALA A 10 -6.95 -0.32 -18.22
C ALA A 10 -6.83 -0.67 -19.71
N GLU A 11 -5.80 -1.41 -20.11
CA GLU A 11 -5.58 -1.81 -21.50
C GLU A 11 -6.25 -3.15 -21.82
N LYS A 12 -6.17 -4.12 -20.91
CA LYS A 12 -6.68 -5.49 -21.16
C LYS A 12 -8.18 -5.62 -20.92
N GLU A 13 -8.71 -4.89 -19.96
CA GLU A 13 -10.10 -5.01 -19.50
C GLU A 13 -10.90 -3.72 -19.80
N PHE A 14 -10.59 -3.13 -20.96
CA PHE A 14 -11.18 -1.86 -21.41
C PHE A 14 -12.72 -1.90 -21.48
N ASP A 15 -13.32 -3.06 -21.76
CA ASP A 15 -14.77 -3.20 -21.79
C ASP A 15 -15.43 -2.96 -20.42
N VAL A 16 -14.73 -3.31 -19.32
CA VAL A 16 -15.19 -3.01 -17.95
C VAL A 16 -15.18 -1.50 -17.71
N LEU A 17 -14.15 -0.79 -18.17
CA LEU A 17 -14.07 0.67 -18.09
C LEU A 17 -15.18 1.32 -18.93
N LYS A 18 -15.39 0.85 -20.15
CA LYS A 18 -16.45 1.33 -21.04
C LYS A 18 -17.84 1.12 -20.43
N ALA A 19 -18.06 -0.01 -19.78
CA ALA A 19 -19.28 -0.28 -19.02
C ALA A 19 -19.41 0.65 -17.81
N ALA A 20 -18.34 0.95 -17.07
CA ALA A 20 -18.40 1.88 -15.94
C ALA A 20 -18.52 3.36 -16.36
N ALA A 21 -18.07 3.74 -17.57
CA ALA A 21 -18.02 5.12 -18.07
C ALA A 21 -19.39 5.70 -18.46
N SER A 22 -20.38 5.62 -17.57
CA SER A 22 -21.67 6.30 -17.66
C SER A 22 -22.18 6.64 -16.28
N LEU A 23 -22.57 7.90 -16.07
CA LEU A 23 -23.07 8.37 -14.78
C LEU A 23 -24.28 7.54 -14.29
N ILE A 24 -25.19 7.18 -15.20
CA ILE A 24 -26.36 6.35 -14.88
C ILE A 24 -25.92 4.97 -14.38
N ARG A 25 -24.92 4.35 -15.00
CA ARG A 25 -24.45 3.00 -14.62
C ARG A 25 -23.70 3.02 -13.29
N VAL A 26 -22.92 4.07 -13.02
CA VAL A 26 -22.29 4.30 -11.70
C VAL A 26 -23.35 4.48 -10.62
N GLN A 27 -24.42 5.24 -10.90
CA GLN A 27 -25.53 5.43 -9.97
C GLN A 27 -26.26 4.10 -9.66
N ILE A 28 -26.45 3.24 -10.67
CA ILE A 28 -27.01 1.89 -10.48
C ILE A 28 -26.12 1.06 -9.55
N LEU A 29 -24.80 1.00 -9.79
CA LEU A 29 -23.87 0.25 -8.95
C LEU A 29 -23.85 0.76 -7.50
N LYS A 30 -23.81 2.07 -7.30
CA LYS A 30 -23.85 2.69 -5.97
C LYS A 30 -25.13 2.33 -5.22
N LEU A 31 -26.28 2.41 -5.88
CA LEU A 31 -27.57 2.06 -5.29
C LEU A 31 -27.66 0.58 -4.89
N LEU A 32 -27.05 -0.30 -5.68
CA LEU A 32 -26.98 -1.74 -5.41
C LEU A 32 -25.97 -2.08 -4.31
N HIS A 33 -25.01 -1.22 -4.01
CA HIS A 33 -24.10 -1.38 -2.87
C HIS A 33 -24.79 -1.01 -1.54
N GLU A 34 -25.64 0.03 -1.55
CA GLU A 34 -26.39 0.47 -0.38
C GLU A 34 -27.53 -0.49 0.03
N THR A 35 -27.88 -1.48 -0.80
CA THR A 35 -29.02 -2.38 -0.57
C THR A 35 -28.77 -3.84 -0.95
N SER A 36 -29.47 -4.78 -0.30
CA SER A 36 -29.29 -6.23 -0.51
C SER A 36 -30.02 -6.76 -1.76
N GLY A 37 -29.81 -6.10 -2.90
CA GLY A 37 -30.38 -6.45 -4.21
C GLY A 37 -31.71 -5.79 -4.52
N LEU A 38 -31.88 -5.34 -5.77
CA LEU A 38 -33.06 -4.63 -6.26
C LEU A 38 -33.50 -5.16 -7.61
N ASN A 39 -34.81 -5.13 -7.88
CA ASN A 39 -35.29 -5.34 -9.24
C ASN A 39 -35.17 -4.06 -10.09
N VAL A 40 -35.25 -4.22 -11.41
CA VAL A 40 -35.10 -3.12 -12.38
C VAL A 40 -36.12 -1.99 -12.16
N ASN A 41 -37.34 -2.30 -11.73
CA ASN A 41 -38.37 -1.29 -11.50
C ASN A 41 -38.07 -0.46 -10.25
N GLU A 42 -37.54 -1.09 -9.20
CA GLU A 42 -37.11 -0.40 -7.98
C GLU A 42 -35.92 0.53 -8.25
N ILE A 43 -34.96 0.08 -9.07
CA ILE A 43 -33.83 0.92 -9.50
C ILE A 43 -34.33 2.12 -10.30
N ALA A 44 -35.23 1.90 -11.27
CA ALA A 44 -35.83 2.96 -12.08
C ALA A 44 -36.57 4.00 -11.24
N GLN A 45 -37.35 3.54 -10.25
CA GLN A 45 -38.08 4.42 -9.35
C GLN A 45 -37.14 5.27 -8.47
N ARG A 46 -36.09 4.66 -7.91
CA ARG A 46 -35.17 5.36 -7.00
C ARG A 46 -34.22 6.34 -7.70
N LEU A 47 -33.84 6.04 -8.94
CA LEU A 47 -33.01 6.93 -9.75
C LEU A 47 -33.84 7.93 -10.55
N GLU A 48 -35.18 7.86 -10.50
CA GLU A 48 -36.10 8.67 -11.30
C GLU A 48 -35.81 8.59 -12.81
N LEU A 49 -35.48 7.39 -13.29
CA LEU A 49 -35.13 7.13 -14.69
C LEU A 49 -36.14 6.21 -15.39
N PRO A 50 -36.30 6.32 -16.72
CA PRO A 50 -37.12 5.38 -17.48
C PRO A 50 -36.64 3.94 -17.32
N GLN A 51 -37.56 2.99 -17.12
CA GLN A 51 -37.24 1.56 -16.93
C GLN A 51 -36.40 1.00 -18.09
N SER A 52 -36.65 1.44 -19.33
CA SER A 52 -35.88 1.05 -20.51
C SER A 52 -34.41 1.47 -20.43
N THR A 53 -34.14 2.65 -19.87
CA THR A 53 -32.79 3.19 -19.67
C THR A 53 -32.04 2.38 -18.61
N VAL A 54 -32.71 2.06 -17.50
CA VAL A 54 -32.13 1.21 -16.44
C VAL A 54 -31.88 -0.21 -16.96
N SER A 55 -32.82 -0.77 -17.72
CA SER A 55 -32.69 -2.12 -18.28
C SER A 55 -31.48 -2.23 -19.22
N ALA A 56 -31.27 -1.24 -20.08
CA ALA A 56 -30.09 -1.16 -20.94
C ALA A 56 -28.80 -1.01 -20.13
N GLY A 57 -28.82 -0.17 -19.08
CA GLY A 57 -27.68 -0.01 -18.18
C GLY A 57 -27.31 -1.29 -17.44
N VAL A 58 -28.31 -2.00 -16.92
CA VAL A 58 -28.15 -3.29 -16.22
C VAL A 58 -27.57 -4.35 -17.16
N ALA A 59 -28.05 -4.44 -18.41
CA ALA A 59 -27.52 -5.40 -19.38
C ALA A 59 -26.03 -5.17 -19.68
N VAL A 60 -25.63 -3.90 -19.88
CA VAL A 60 -24.21 -3.53 -20.12
C VAL A 60 -23.34 -3.83 -18.89
N LEU A 61 -23.83 -3.56 -17.69
CA LEU A 61 -23.10 -3.87 -16.45
C LEU A 61 -23.01 -5.38 -16.19
N GLU A 62 -24.04 -6.14 -16.55
CA GLU A 62 -24.07 -7.60 -16.44
C GLU A 62 -23.08 -8.25 -17.42
N GLU A 63 -23.03 -7.78 -18.66
CA GLU A 63 -22.07 -8.26 -19.68
C GLU A 63 -20.61 -8.00 -19.26
N ALA A 64 -20.35 -6.86 -18.62
CA ALA A 64 -19.03 -6.51 -18.09
C ALA A 64 -18.71 -7.14 -16.72
N GLY A 65 -19.61 -7.94 -16.15
CA GLY A 65 -19.40 -8.62 -14.87
C GLY A 65 -19.41 -7.71 -13.63
N LEU A 66 -19.80 -6.44 -13.75
CA LEU A 66 -19.94 -5.47 -12.65
C LEU A 66 -21.25 -5.66 -11.86
N LEU A 67 -22.18 -6.41 -12.42
CA LEU A 67 -23.48 -6.71 -11.86
C LEU A 67 -23.84 -8.17 -12.17
N ARG A 68 -24.50 -8.86 -11.25
CA ARG A 68 -25.09 -10.18 -11.49
C ARG A 68 -26.59 -10.12 -11.30
N THR A 69 -27.36 -10.87 -12.11
CA THR A 69 -28.81 -11.01 -11.92
C THR A 69 -29.21 -12.41 -11.46
N GLU A 70 -30.15 -12.48 -10.52
CA GLU A 70 -30.81 -13.72 -10.12
C GLU A 70 -32.29 -13.66 -10.50
N THR A 71 -32.83 -14.74 -11.05
CA THR A 71 -34.26 -14.82 -11.32
C THR A 71 -34.99 -15.37 -10.10
N ARG A 72 -35.92 -14.58 -9.52
CA ARG A 72 -36.78 -15.00 -8.41
C ARG A 72 -38.25 -15.02 -8.82
N LYS A 73 -39.04 -15.92 -8.23
CA LYS A 73 -40.51 -15.91 -8.43
C LYS A 73 -41.11 -14.66 -7.79
N ALA A 74 -41.95 -13.95 -8.53
CA ALA A 74 -42.69 -12.78 -8.07
C ALA A 74 -44.20 -13.10 -7.94
N ARG A 75 -44.99 -12.18 -7.36
CA ARG A 75 -46.46 -12.31 -7.28
C ARG A 75 -47.14 -12.49 -8.64
N LYS A 76 -46.51 -12.00 -9.72
CA LYS A 76 -46.89 -12.26 -11.12
C LYS A 76 -45.62 -12.49 -11.94
N GLY A 77 -45.37 -13.73 -12.36
CA GLY A 77 -44.21 -14.07 -13.20
C GLY A 77 -42.89 -14.20 -12.44
N SER A 78 -41.78 -14.03 -13.16
CA SER A 78 -40.42 -14.01 -12.62
C SER A 78 -39.87 -12.58 -12.62
N GLN A 79 -39.02 -12.26 -11.65
CA GLN A 79 -38.32 -10.97 -11.57
C GLN A 79 -36.81 -11.21 -11.53
N LYS A 80 -36.05 -10.35 -12.21
CA LYS A 80 -34.59 -10.28 -12.07
C LYS A 80 -34.24 -9.37 -10.90
N ILE A 81 -33.54 -9.93 -9.91
CA ILE A 81 -32.92 -9.16 -8.83
C ILE A 81 -31.46 -8.95 -9.20
N CYS A 82 -31.03 -7.69 -9.18
CA CYS A 82 -29.69 -7.26 -9.53
C CYS A 82 -28.86 -7.12 -8.26
N PHE A 83 -27.60 -7.53 -8.32
CA PHE A 83 -26.62 -7.37 -7.24
C PHE A 83 -25.33 -6.81 -7.83
N ALA A 84 -24.71 -5.84 -7.16
CA ALA A 84 -23.34 -5.44 -7.48
C ALA A 84 -22.40 -6.62 -7.21
N THR A 85 -21.40 -6.81 -8.08
CA THR A 85 -20.38 -7.86 -7.89
C THR A 85 -19.16 -7.34 -7.16
N CYS A 86 -18.91 -6.04 -7.17
CA CYS A 86 -17.79 -5.39 -6.47
C CYS A 86 -18.27 -4.12 -5.76
N ASP A 87 -17.56 -3.76 -4.69
CA ASP A 87 -17.77 -2.54 -3.92
C ASP A 87 -16.94 -1.38 -4.46
N GLU A 88 -15.75 -1.69 -5.00
CA GLU A 88 -14.83 -0.72 -5.59
C GLU A 88 -14.25 -1.25 -6.91
N LEU A 89 -14.13 -0.34 -7.89
CA LEU A 89 -13.47 -0.57 -9.17
C LEU A 89 -12.13 0.17 -9.18
N ILE A 90 -11.03 -0.57 -9.07
CA ILE A 90 -9.68 0.00 -9.05
C ILE A 90 -9.08 -0.11 -10.45
N VAL A 91 -8.88 1.03 -11.11
CA VAL A 91 -8.23 1.07 -12.42
C VAL A 91 -6.72 1.13 -12.25
N SER A 92 -6.06 0.09 -12.73
CA SER A 92 -4.62 -0.03 -12.76
C SER A 92 -4.10 0.40 -14.13
N PHE A 93 -3.30 1.47 -14.14
CA PHE A 93 -2.48 1.88 -15.28
C PHE A 93 -1.08 1.24 -15.24
N ARG A 94 -0.95 0.11 -14.52
CA ARG A 94 0.28 -0.67 -14.55
C ARG A 94 0.52 -1.05 -16.00
N ARG A 95 1.73 -0.78 -16.50
CA ARG A 95 2.23 -1.49 -17.67
C ARG A 95 1.95 -2.97 -17.41
N PRO A 96 1.38 -3.74 -18.36
CA PRO A 96 1.66 -5.16 -18.40
C PRO A 96 3.18 -5.22 -18.24
N GLU A 97 3.68 -5.84 -17.19
CA GLU A 97 5.09 -6.16 -17.16
C GLU A 97 5.30 -6.99 -18.43
N ALA A 98 5.80 -6.33 -19.49
CA ALA A 98 6.60 -7.01 -20.47
C ALA A 98 7.54 -7.87 -19.64
N PRO A 99 7.67 -9.18 -19.93
CA PRO A 99 8.47 -10.11 -19.12
C PRO A 99 9.73 -9.37 -18.77
N ALA A 100 9.91 -9.07 -17.47
CA ALA A 100 10.70 -7.94 -16.98
C ALA A 100 11.79 -7.61 -17.98
N ALA A 101 11.75 -6.42 -18.59
CA ALA A 101 12.90 -5.92 -19.34
C ALA A 101 14.12 -6.31 -18.50
N SER A 102 15.08 -7.03 -19.09
CA SER A 102 16.01 -7.94 -18.39
C SER A 102 16.85 -7.28 -17.28
N ASN A 103 16.66 -5.98 -17.09
CA ASN A 103 17.48 -5.03 -16.40
C ASN A 103 16.82 -4.56 -15.10
N TYR A 104 15.72 -5.17 -14.63
CA TYR A 104 15.22 -4.91 -13.27
C TYR A 104 15.49 -6.10 -12.35
N ILE A 105 16.02 -5.80 -11.16
CA ILE A 105 16.21 -6.76 -10.08
C ILE A 105 15.39 -6.28 -8.89
N ALA A 106 14.43 -7.09 -8.42
CA ALA A 106 13.57 -6.76 -7.30
C ALA A 106 13.79 -7.75 -6.14
N VAL A 107 13.80 -7.22 -4.91
CA VAL A 107 13.90 -8.00 -3.67
C VAL A 107 12.96 -7.40 -2.63
N ALA A 108 12.09 -8.22 -2.05
CA ALA A 108 11.30 -7.85 -0.89
C ALA A 108 12.03 -8.29 0.39
N MET A 109 12.13 -7.39 1.37
CA MET A 109 12.72 -7.64 2.67
C MET A 109 11.64 -7.66 3.73
N PRO A 110 11.32 -8.83 4.32
CA PRO A 110 10.35 -8.92 5.40
C PRO A 110 10.67 -7.98 6.55
N LEU A 111 9.63 -7.38 7.11
CA LEU A 111 9.78 -6.26 8.04
C LEU A 111 10.55 -6.64 9.33
N GLY A 112 10.46 -7.90 9.74
CA GLY A 112 11.20 -8.46 10.88
C GLY A 112 12.69 -8.73 10.67
N LEU A 113 13.19 -8.65 9.43
CA LEU A 113 14.58 -9.00 9.08
C LEU A 113 15.57 -7.83 9.15
N TYR A 114 15.32 -6.85 10.02
CA TYR A 114 16.33 -5.83 10.28
C TYR A 114 17.58 -6.46 10.91
N THR A 115 18.74 -5.99 10.47
CA THR A 115 20.06 -6.44 10.94
C THR A 115 20.55 -5.62 12.12
N GLN A 116 20.10 -4.37 12.24
CA GLN A 116 20.38 -3.49 13.37
C GLN A 116 19.15 -2.66 13.71
N SER A 117 19.00 -2.34 14.99
CA SER A 117 18.00 -1.41 15.47
C SER A 117 18.51 -0.70 16.72
N SER A 118 18.05 0.53 16.91
CA SER A 118 18.18 1.27 18.16
C SER A 118 16.91 2.07 18.29
N VAL A 119 16.02 1.69 19.20
CA VAL A 119 14.67 2.24 19.29
C VAL A 119 14.40 2.78 20.69
N THR A 120 13.58 3.83 20.77
CA THR A 120 13.11 4.38 22.04
C THR A 120 11.61 4.20 22.18
N ALA A 121 11.15 3.96 23.40
CA ALA A 121 9.73 3.89 23.72
C ALA A 121 9.03 5.27 23.58
N PRO A 122 7.71 5.30 23.34
CA PRO A 122 6.84 4.20 22.95
C PRO A 122 7.31 3.44 21.68
N CYS A 123 7.22 2.11 21.71
CA CYS A 123 7.69 1.26 20.61
C CYS A 123 7.10 -0.15 20.66
N GLY A 124 7.09 -0.84 19.53
CA GLY A 124 6.69 -2.23 19.50
C GLY A 124 6.70 -2.85 18.11
N ILE A 125 6.37 -4.14 18.09
CA ILE A 125 6.23 -4.96 16.89
C ILE A 125 5.03 -5.89 17.06
N CYS A 126 4.32 -6.17 15.96
CA CYS A 126 3.28 -7.18 15.94
C CYS A 126 3.27 -7.95 14.62
N SER A 127 2.81 -9.21 14.70
CA SER A 127 2.47 -10.02 13.54
C SER A 127 0.99 -9.83 13.17
N PRO A 128 0.51 -10.44 12.07
CA PRO A 128 -0.92 -10.49 11.79
C PRO A 128 -1.74 -11.21 12.87
N ASP A 129 -1.11 -12.00 13.74
CA ASP A 129 -1.77 -12.82 14.76
C ASP A 129 -1.79 -12.18 16.16
N GLY A 130 -0.90 -11.21 16.43
CA GLY A 130 -0.79 -10.61 17.76
C GLY A 130 0.45 -9.74 17.96
N ILE A 131 0.50 -9.08 19.12
CA ILE A 131 1.69 -8.38 19.61
C ILE A 131 2.82 -9.39 19.83
N ILE A 132 4.03 -9.04 19.41
CA ILE A 132 5.24 -9.81 19.66
C ILE A 132 5.94 -9.19 20.87
N GLY A 133 6.27 -10.00 21.87
CA GLY A 133 6.96 -9.57 23.09
C GLY A 133 6.19 -8.54 23.93
N LEU A 134 6.92 -7.60 24.53
CA LEU A 134 6.37 -6.58 25.43
C LEU A 134 6.29 -5.21 24.74
N LEU A 135 5.16 -4.52 24.92
CA LEU A 135 4.95 -3.15 24.46
C LEU A 135 5.87 -2.18 25.20
N ASP A 136 6.37 -1.19 24.47
CA ASP A 136 7.21 -0.09 24.96
C ASP A 136 8.53 -0.55 25.62
N VAL A 137 8.98 -1.74 25.23
CA VAL A 137 10.27 -2.32 25.64
C VAL A 137 11.16 -2.48 24.40
N PRO A 138 12.22 -1.66 24.25
CA PRO A 138 13.13 -1.74 23.10
C PRO A 138 13.73 -3.13 22.86
N ASP A 139 14.02 -3.87 23.93
CA ASP A 139 14.61 -5.22 23.87
C ASP A 139 13.72 -6.23 23.12
N THR A 140 12.41 -5.96 23.00
CA THR A 140 11.47 -6.76 22.20
C THR A 140 11.88 -6.83 20.72
N PHE A 141 12.63 -5.84 20.20
CA PHE A 141 13.16 -5.89 18.84
C PHE A 141 14.27 -6.97 18.66
N MET A 142 14.68 -7.64 19.72
CA MET A 142 15.57 -8.81 19.65
C MET A 142 14.83 -10.14 19.86
N ASP A 143 13.51 -10.10 20.06
CA ASP A 143 12.68 -11.30 20.21
C ASP A 143 12.77 -12.18 18.95
N PRO A 144 12.99 -13.51 19.06
CA PRO A 144 13.02 -14.40 17.90
C PRO A 144 11.76 -14.36 17.04
N ASP A 145 10.59 -14.13 17.64
CA ASP A 145 9.32 -14.02 16.91
C ASP A 145 9.21 -12.74 16.08
N ARG A 146 10.15 -11.80 16.21
CA ARG A 146 10.24 -10.60 15.34
C ARG A 146 10.24 -10.95 13.86
N MET A 147 10.65 -12.16 13.48
CA MET A 147 10.63 -12.65 12.10
C MET A 147 9.22 -12.62 11.47
N LYS A 148 8.17 -12.60 12.30
CA LYS A 148 6.76 -12.54 11.90
C LYS A 148 6.20 -11.11 11.85
N THR A 149 7.02 -10.09 12.11
CA THR A 149 6.58 -8.70 12.20
C THR A 149 5.93 -8.26 10.89
N ALA A 150 4.73 -7.69 10.99
CA ALA A 150 3.98 -7.07 9.91
C ALA A 150 3.69 -5.58 10.18
N LEU A 151 3.83 -5.13 11.42
CA LEU A 151 3.88 -3.71 11.78
C LEU A 151 4.97 -3.53 12.84
N LEU A 152 5.81 -2.51 12.67
CA LEU A 152 6.73 -2.03 13.70
C LEU A 152 6.56 -0.53 13.91
N TRP A 153 6.82 -0.10 15.13
CA TRP A 153 6.71 1.30 15.48
C TRP A 153 7.68 1.74 16.57
N LEU A 154 8.05 3.02 16.53
CA LEU A 154 8.99 3.64 17.47
C LEU A 154 8.77 5.16 17.52
N THR A 155 9.07 5.79 18.66
CA THR A 155 9.07 7.25 18.78
C THR A 155 10.32 7.90 18.20
N SER A 156 11.50 7.32 18.43
CA SER A 156 12.77 7.78 17.85
C SER A 156 13.80 6.66 17.77
N GLY A 157 14.83 6.87 16.96
CA GLY A 157 15.84 5.88 16.64
C GLY A 157 15.67 5.32 15.23
N PHE A 158 16.19 4.11 14.98
CA PHE A 158 16.25 3.54 13.64
C PHE A 158 16.06 2.01 13.60
N VAL A 159 15.67 1.54 12.41
CA VAL A 159 15.81 0.15 11.97
C VAL A 159 16.62 0.12 10.68
N GLU A 160 17.53 -0.84 10.55
CA GLU A 160 18.41 -1.00 9.39
C GLU A 160 18.28 -2.40 8.79
N TYR A 161 18.07 -2.44 7.47
CA TYR A 161 17.90 -3.62 6.66
C TYR A 161 19.09 -3.81 5.72
N GLN A 162 19.45 -5.07 5.47
CA GLN A 162 20.56 -5.41 4.59
C GLN A 162 20.09 -6.21 3.39
N PHE A 163 19.94 -5.55 2.25
CA PHE A 163 19.56 -6.19 0.99
C PHE A 163 20.78 -6.79 0.27
N PRO A 164 20.62 -7.88 -0.48
CA PRO A 164 21.68 -8.39 -1.34
C PRO A 164 21.95 -7.43 -2.50
N ASN A 165 23.22 -7.18 -2.81
CA ASN A 165 23.59 -6.43 -4.02
C ASN A 165 23.62 -7.36 -5.24
N ASN A 166 22.45 -7.80 -5.67
CA ASN A 166 22.30 -8.76 -6.76
C ASN A 166 22.84 -8.21 -8.11
N ALA A 167 22.78 -6.90 -8.34
CA ALA A 167 23.36 -6.28 -9.53
C ALA A 167 24.88 -6.51 -9.59
N LYS A 168 25.59 -6.35 -8.46
CA LYS A 168 27.03 -6.64 -8.38
C LYS A 168 27.34 -8.12 -8.61
N ILE A 169 26.52 -9.03 -8.06
CA ILE A 169 26.68 -10.48 -8.27
C ILE A 169 26.53 -10.83 -9.76
N GLN A 170 25.61 -10.15 -10.46
CA GLN A 170 25.37 -10.34 -11.89
C GLN A 170 26.31 -9.53 -12.80
N GLY A 171 27.22 -8.72 -12.23
CA GLY A 171 28.12 -7.86 -13.01
C GLY A 171 27.41 -6.76 -13.79
N ARG A 172 26.24 -6.31 -13.32
CA ARG A 172 25.40 -5.30 -13.99
C ARG A 172 25.55 -3.93 -13.34
N ASN A 173 25.62 -2.90 -14.17
CA ASN A 173 25.66 -1.51 -13.72
C ASN A 173 24.26 -1.04 -13.32
N VAL A 174 24.12 -0.49 -12.12
CA VAL A 174 22.86 0.08 -11.62
C VAL A 174 22.74 1.52 -12.11
N GLU A 175 21.62 1.85 -12.75
CA GLU A 175 21.28 3.20 -13.21
C GLU A 175 20.22 3.88 -12.33
N GLU A 176 19.50 3.11 -11.51
CA GLU A 176 18.53 3.61 -10.54
C GLU A 176 18.32 2.60 -9.42
N ILE A 177 18.19 3.09 -8.19
CA ILE A 177 17.75 2.31 -7.04
C ILE A 177 16.46 2.90 -6.50
N GLU A 178 15.53 2.03 -6.13
CA GLU A 178 14.23 2.39 -5.60
C GLU A 178 13.93 1.57 -4.34
N PHE A 179 13.47 2.24 -3.29
CA PHE A 179 12.89 1.63 -2.10
C PHE A 179 11.42 2.01 -1.99
N SER A 180 10.56 1.01 -1.82
CA SER A 180 9.11 1.15 -1.71
C SER A 180 8.64 0.52 -0.42
N MET A 181 7.90 1.26 0.38
CA MET A 181 7.35 0.79 1.67
C MET A 181 6.15 1.63 2.09
N GLU A 182 5.24 1.05 2.87
CA GLU A 182 4.17 1.77 3.53
C GLU A 182 4.64 2.30 4.89
N VAL A 183 4.55 3.61 5.10
CA VAL A 183 5.05 4.28 6.31
C VAL A 183 4.18 5.45 6.75
N SER A 184 4.21 5.77 8.03
CA SER A 184 3.60 6.98 8.61
C SER A 184 4.35 7.45 9.85
N SER A 185 3.89 8.55 10.46
CA SER A 185 4.33 8.94 11.79
C SER A 185 3.68 8.01 12.83
N GLU A 186 4.09 8.13 14.09
CA GLU A 186 3.55 7.36 15.22
C GLU A 186 3.23 8.26 16.40
N VAL A 187 2.06 8.06 16.98
CA VAL A 187 1.70 8.66 18.27
C VAL A 187 0.80 7.69 19.03
N PRO A 188 0.89 7.61 20.37
CA PRO A 188 -0.06 6.85 21.15
C PRO A 188 -1.51 7.25 20.83
N GLY A 189 -2.30 6.28 20.37
CA GLY A 189 -3.57 6.58 19.72
C GLY A 189 -3.39 6.63 18.20
N THR A 190 -3.98 7.64 17.58
CA THR A 190 -3.64 8.11 16.24
C THR A 190 -3.94 9.60 16.14
N HIS A 191 -3.23 10.34 15.29
CA HIS A 191 -3.47 11.76 15.06
C HIS A 191 -3.06 12.14 13.64
N SER A 192 -4.04 12.52 12.82
CA SER A 192 -3.85 12.79 11.39
C SER A 192 -2.99 14.03 11.08
N ASN A 193 -2.73 14.87 12.08
CA ASN A 193 -1.85 16.04 11.99
C ASN A 193 -0.72 15.93 13.02
N TRP A 194 0.17 14.97 12.83
CA TRP A 194 1.29 14.67 13.72
C TRP A 194 2.55 14.47 12.87
N PRO A 195 3.21 15.56 12.45
CA PRO A 195 4.27 15.43 11.47
C PRO A 195 5.48 14.67 12.02
N SER A 196 6.11 13.85 11.17
CA SER A 196 7.35 13.16 11.53
C SER A 196 8.37 13.18 10.39
N ASP A 197 9.57 13.69 10.69
CA ASP A 197 10.70 13.74 9.77
C ASP A 197 11.40 12.37 9.72
N ILE A 198 11.04 11.57 8.71
CA ILE A 198 11.59 10.24 8.49
C ILE A 198 12.81 10.36 7.56
N THR A 199 13.98 10.06 8.11
CA THR A 199 15.27 10.11 7.43
C THR A 199 15.61 8.74 6.87
N LEU A 200 15.99 8.68 5.58
CA LEU A 200 16.57 7.48 5.00
C LEU A 200 18.07 7.64 4.79
N SER A 201 18.81 6.57 5.07
CA SER A 201 20.22 6.45 4.70
C SER A 201 20.48 5.16 3.93
N VAL A 202 21.33 5.22 2.92
CA VAL A 202 21.76 4.07 2.13
C VAL A 202 23.26 3.93 2.22
N ASN A 203 23.73 2.74 2.61
CA ASN A 203 25.14 2.43 2.85
C ASN A 203 25.84 3.37 3.84
N GLY A 204 25.08 4.00 4.75
CA GLY A 204 25.58 4.97 5.72
C GLY A 204 25.59 6.42 5.23
N ARG A 205 25.13 6.68 4.00
CA ARG A 205 24.93 8.01 3.46
C ARG A 205 23.46 8.40 3.60
N GLU A 206 23.17 9.48 4.32
CA GLU A 206 21.83 10.07 4.37
C GLU A 206 21.41 10.54 2.99
N ILE A 207 20.29 10.03 2.48
CA ILE A 207 19.77 10.34 1.14
C ILE A 207 18.70 11.43 1.19
N GLY A 208 18.15 11.68 2.38
CA GLY A 208 17.28 12.82 2.66
C GLY A 208 16.10 12.44 3.58
N VAL A 209 15.23 13.43 3.78
CA VAL A 209 14.13 13.38 4.74
C VAL A 209 12.80 13.50 4.01
N TRP A 210 11.84 12.69 4.41
CA TRP A 210 10.43 12.86 4.08
C TRP A 210 9.64 13.09 5.36
N THR A 211 8.86 14.17 5.39
CA THR A 211 7.98 14.46 6.53
C THR A 211 6.62 13.79 6.30
N SER A 212 6.32 12.76 7.10
CA SER A 212 4.96 12.21 7.19
C SER A 212 4.02 13.27 7.74
N PRO A 213 2.78 13.41 7.23
CA PRO A 213 1.84 14.41 7.74
C PRO A 213 1.14 13.98 9.05
N GLY A 214 1.04 12.67 9.32
CA GLY A 214 0.32 12.17 10.49
C GLY A 214 0.25 10.65 10.59
N ASP A 215 -0.42 10.22 11.65
CA ASP A 215 -0.67 8.82 12.02
C ASP A 215 -2.14 8.51 11.77
N PHE A 216 -2.41 7.45 11.00
CA PHE A 216 -3.71 7.21 10.41
C PHE A 216 -4.42 6.02 11.08
N GLY A 217 -5.53 6.31 11.78
CA GLY A 217 -6.40 5.31 12.39
C GLY A 217 -7.89 5.64 12.29
N ASP A 218 -8.26 6.56 11.40
CA ASP A 218 -9.63 6.98 11.13
C ASP A 218 -10.50 5.84 10.56
N LYS A 219 -9.87 4.88 9.88
CA LYS A 219 -10.48 3.66 9.36
C LYS A 219 -9.50 2.49 9.47
N ARG A 220 -10.04 1.27 9.48
CA ARG A 220 -9.23 0.05 9.41
C ARG A 220 -8.48 -0.03 8.07
N GLY A 221 -7.20 -0.35 8.12
CA GLY A 221 -6.41 -0.63 6.92
C GLY A 221 -6.89 -1.90 6.23
N VAL A 222 -6.72 -2.00 4.91
CA VAL A 222 -7.24 -3.11 4.10
C VAL A 222 -6.77 -4.48 4.61
N PHE A 223 -5.51 -4.58 5.02
CA PHE A 223 -4.89 -5.80 5.52
C PHE A 223 -4.73 -5.83 7.04
N THR A 224 -5.11 -4.75 7.74
CA THR A 224 -4.91 -4.61 9.19
C THR A 224 -5.83 -5.56 9.97
N PRO A 225 -5.27 -6.51 10.74
CA PRO A 225 -6.04 -7.58 11.41
C PRO A 225 -7.10 -7.08 12.37
N ASP A 226 -8.24 -7.79 12.44
CA ASP A 226 -9.39 -7.41 13.26
C ASP A 226 -9.08 -7.24 14.76
N TRP A 227 -8.13 -8.02 15.29
CA TRP A 227 -7.73 -7.93 16.69
C TRP A 227 -6.99 -6.62 17.02
N TRP A 228 -6.36 -5.99 16.01
CA TRP A 228 -5.73 -4.69 16.16
C TRP A 228 -6.80 -3.62 16.31
N LYS A 229 -6.77 -2.90 17.44
CA LYS A 229 -7.80 -1.91 17.77
C LYS A 229 -7.65 -0.69 16.88
N LEU A 230 -8.76 -0.07 16.51
CA LEU A 230 -8.81 1.19 15.74
C LEU A 230 -8.09 2.36 16.42
N SER A 231 -7.86 2.26 17.73
CA SER A 231 -7.07 3.23 18.48
C SER A 231 -5.58 3.18 18.17
N GLY A 232 -5.07 2.17 17.46
CA GLY A 232 -3.68 2.12 16.98
C GLY A 232 -3.59 2.45 15.50
N SER A 233 -2.38 2.73 15.02
CA SER A 233 -2.08 3.02 13.61
C SER A 233 -2.59 1.90 12.71
N GLN A 234 -3.44 2.27 11.74
CA GLN A 234 -4.14 1.31 10.88
C GLN A 234 -3.50 1.18 9.50
N TYR A 235 -2.85 2.22 8.99
CA TYR A 235 -2.20 2.24 7.69
C TYR A 235 -1.23 3.42 7.58
N GLY A 236 -0.44 3.42 6.51
CA GLY A 236 0.47 4.49 6.15
C GLY A 236 0.30 4.95 4.70
N MET A 237 1.26 5.76 4.25
CA MET A 237 1.38 6.14 2.86
C MET A 237 2.38 5.21 2.19
N LEU A 238 2.04 4.67 1.02
CA LEU A 238 3.03 4.01 0.18
C LEU A 238 3.96 5.07 -0.40
N LYS A 239 5.22 5.03 0.01
CA LYS A 239 6.25 5.98 -0.40
C LYS A 239 7.35 5.28 -1.18
N THR A 240 7.85 5.98 -2.20
CA THR A 240 8.89 5.48 -3.10
C THR A 240 10.08 6.44 -3.08
N TRP A 241 11.21 6.00 -2.52
CA TRP A 241 12.48 6.72 -2.57
C TRP A 241 13.31 6.21 -3.73
N ARG A 242 13.74 7.12 -4.59
CA ARG A 242 14.45 6.80 -5.81
C ARG A 242 15.75 7.59 -5.88
N ILE A 243 16.87 6.91 -6.09
CA ILE A 243 18.19 7.54 -6.24
C ILE A 243 18.69 7.25 -7.65
N THR A 244 19.08 8.30 -8.35
CA THR A 244 19.58 8.25 -9.73
C THR A 244 20.96 8.89 -9.82
N ALA A 245 21.53 8.99 -11.02
CA ALA A 245 22.72 9.79 -11.27
C ALA A 245 22.51 11.31 -11.08
N GLN A 246 21.26 11.77 -10.96
CA GLN A 246 20.90 13.20 -10.88
C GLN A 246 20.45 13.63 -9.48
N GLY A 247 20.12 12.71 -8.59
CA GLY A 247 19.74 13.03 -7.21
C GLY A 247 18.82 11.99 -6.59
N THR A 248 18.27 12.34 -5.44
CA THR A 248 17.30 11.52 -4.69
C THR A 248 15.92 12.16 -4.71
N TYR A 249 14.90 11.33 -4.87
CA TYR A 249 13.51 11.73 -5.03
C TYR A 249 12.60 10.91 -4.12
N VAL A 250 11.49 11.51 -3.69
CA VAL A 250 10.36 10.82 -3.06
C VAL A 250 9.12 11.06 -3.91
N ASP A 251 8.53 9.99 -4.44
CA ASP A 251 7.37 10.03 -5.34
C ASP A 251 7.55 11.06 -6.49
N GLY A 252 8.76 11.10 -7.05
CA GLY A 252 9.13 12.01 -8.15
C GLY A 252 9.54 13.42 -7.73
N THR A 253 9.35 13.82 -6.47
CA THR A 253 9.81 15.12 -5.95
C THR A 253 11.25 15.01 -5.46
N ARG A 254 12.15 15.88 -5.92
CA ARG A 254 13.56 15.85 -5.52
C ARG A 254 13.71 16.29 -4.07
N ILE A 255 14.39 15.49 -3.25
CA ILE A 255 14.60 15.75 -1.82
C ILE A 255 16.07 16.00 -1.46
N SER A 256 17.01 15.58 -2.30
CA SER A 256 18.44 15.87 -2.12
C SER A 256 19.24 15.74 -3.42
N ASP A 257 20.46 16.26 -3.40
CA ASP A 257 21.45 16.10 -4.47
C ASP A 257 22.22 14.78 -4.39
N VAL A 258 21.94 13.91 -3.40
CA VAL A 258 22.64 12.63 -3.24
C VAL A 258 22.33 11.70 -4.41
N THR A 259 23.37 11.16 -5.02
CA THR A 259 23.33 10.35 -6.24
C THR A 259 23.77 8.92 -6.00
N LEU A 260 23.62 8.07 -7.03
CA LEU A 260 24.18 6.72 -7.04
C LEU A 260 25.69 6.66 -6.78
N ALA A 261 26.43 7.69 -7.20
CA ALA A 261 27.87 7.76 -6.97
C ALA A 261 28.20 7.95 -5.48
N ASP A 262 27.39 8.73 -4.75
CA ASP A 262 27.60 9.03 -3.34
C ASP A 262 27.37 7.83 -2.42
N ILE A 263 26.50 6.89 -2.81
CA ILE A 263 26.17 5.68 -2.03
C ILE A 263 27.06 4.48 -2.39
N ASP A 264 27.96 4.65 -3.36
CA ASP A 264 29.03 3.73 -3.78
C ASP A 264 28.63 2.24 -3.78
N LEU A 265 27.55 1.91 -4.51
CA LEU A 265 27.03 0.54 -4.58
C LEU A 265 28.09 -0.50 -4.99
N VAL A 266 29.08 -0.10 -5.79
CA VAL A 266 30.10 -1.01 -6.32
C VAL A 266 31.08 -1.45 -5.24
N SER A 267 31.42 -0.63 -4.25
CA SER A 267 32.33 -1.05 -3.18
C SER A 267 31.66 -1.99 -2.17
N HIS A 268 30.34 -1.93 -2.03
CA HIS A 268 29.62 -2.72 -1.03
C HIS A 268 29.15 -4.09 -1.54
N ARG A 269 29.13 -5.10 -0.67
CA ARG A 269 28.57 -6.45 -0.96
C ARG A 269 27.05 -6.51 -0.77
N SER A 270 26.51 -5.60 0.01
CA SER A 270 25.10 -5.48 0.36
C SER A 270 24.69 -4.02 0.30
N ILE A 271 23.38 -3.78 0.21
CA ILE A 271 22.78 -2.47 0.22
C ILE A 271 22.11 -2.31 1.58
N ARG A 272 22.68 -1.45 2.44
CA ARG A 272 22.13 -1.18 3.78
C ARG A 272 21.15 -0.03 3.69
N LEU A 273 19.89 -0.27 4.01
CA LEU A 273 18.86 0.74 4.12
C LEU A 273 18.57 0.99 5.60
N ARG A 274 18.80 2.22 6.06
CA ARG A 274 18.38 2.66 7.40
C ARG A 274 17.21 3.61 7.28
N ILE A 275 16.19 3.39 8.12
CA ILE A 275 15.01 4.23 8.26
C ILE A 275 15.01 4.74 9.70
N GLU A 276 15.01 6.06 9.87
CA GLU A 276 15.32 6.70 11.14
C GLU A 276 14.40 7.89 11.41
N VAL A 277 14.03 8.05 12.68
CA VAL A 277 13.50 9.31 13.23
C VAL A 277 14.48 9.80 14.26
N LYS A 278 15.16 10.91 13.95
CA LYS A 278 16.16 11.51 14.84
C LYS A 278 15.46 12.22 15.99
N ALA A 279 15.97 12.04 17.21
CA ALA A 279 15.39 12.67 18.40
C ALA A 279 15.47 14.21 18.36
N ASP A 280 16.42 14.76 17.61
CA ASP A 280 16.63 16.20 17.40
C ASP A 280 16.07 16.71 16.06
N ALA A 281 15.28 15.90 15.35
CA ALA A 281 14.59 16.33 14.14
C ALA A 281 13.64 17.50 14.42
N LYS A 282 13.30 18.27 13.38
CA LYS A 282 12.35 19.39 13.51
C LYS A 282 10.96 18.87 13.90
N HIS A 283 10.56 17.71 13.36
CA HIS A 283 9.33 17.02 13.73
C HIS A 283 9.66 15.57 14.16
N PRO A 284 9.94 15.30 15.44
CA PRO A 284 10.25 13.96 15.94
C PRO A 284 8.96 13.18 16.27
N GLY A 285 8.12 12.97 15.25
CA GLY A 285 6.77 12.43 15.42
C GLY A 285 6.67 10.91 15.30
N GLY A 286 7.73 10.16 15.60
CA GLY A 286 7.71 8.70 15.53
C GLY A 286 7.61 8.11 14.12
N LEU A 287 7.62 6.79 14.04
CA LEU A 287 7.64 6.02 12.80
C LEU A 287 6.78 4.78 12.97
N ASN A 288 5.88 4.56 12.02
CA ASN A 288 5.30 3.27 11.72
C ASN A 288 5.83 2.78 10.38
N ILE A 289 6.20 1.50 10.29
CA ILE A 289 6.40 0.81 9.01
C ILE A 289 5.45 -0.37 8.94
N PHE A 290 4.70 -0.44 7.85
CA PHE A 290 3.72 -1.50 7.58
C PHE A 290 4.32 -2.46 6.55
N GLY A 291 4.26 -3.75 6.87
CA GLY A 291 4.72 -4.84 6.04
C GLY A 291 3.56 -5.72 5.59
N ARG A 292 3.89 -6.89 5.04
CA ARG A 292 2.89 -7.79 4.48
C ARG A 292 1.86 -8.24 5.53
N GLY A 293 0.57 -8.18 5.21
CA GLY A 293 -0.51 -8.53 6.13
C GLY A 293 -0.85 -7.43 7.16
N PHE A 294 -0.45 -6.18 6.93
CA PHE A 294 -0.86 -5.02 7.71
C PHE A 294 -0.95 -3.78 6.82
N GLY A 295 -1.74 -2.77 7.21
CA GLY A 295 -1.84 -1.53 6.46
C GLY A 295 -2.75 -1.64 5.23
N ASN A 296 -2.46 -0.83 4.21
CA ASN A 296 -3.20 -0.79 2.95
C ASN A 296 -2.49 -1.49 1.79
N TYR A 297 -1.22 -1.86 1.95
CA TYR A 297 -0.42 -2.45 0.88
C TYR A 297 0.19 -3.78 1.34
N ASP A 298 -0.22 -4.89 0.70
CA ASP A 298 0.31 -6.23 1.01
C ASP A 298 1.72 -6.45 0.45
N GLN A 299 2.69 -5.69 0.95
CA GLN A 299 4.11 -5.84 0.63
C GLN A 299 4.98 -5.46 1.83
N ASP A 300 6.16 -6.07 1.92
CA ASP A 300 7.20 -5.59 2.80
C ASP A 300 8.01 -4.46 2.15
N ILE A 301 9.21 -4.18 2.66
CA ILE A 301 10.11 -3.20 2.05
C ILE A 301 10.67 -3.77 0.75
N VAL A 302 10.34 -3.14 -0.38
CA VAL A 302 10.78 -3.58 -1.69
C VAL A 302 11.94 -2.72 -2.18
N LEU A 303 13.06 -3.37 -2.49
CA LEU A 303 14.16 -2.81 -3.25
C LEU A 303 13.97 -3.15 -4.73
N ARG A 304 14.07 -2.16 -5.62
CA ARG A 304 14.22 -2.36 -7.06
C ARG A 304 15.52 -1.71 -7.55
N LEU A 305 16.27 -2.45 -8.35
CA LEU A 305 17.46 -1.96 -9.05
C LEU A 305 17.15 -1.97 -10.53
N ARG A 306 17.19 -0.79 -11.16
CA ARG A 306 17.25 -0.67 -12.60
C ARG A 306 18.70 -0.73 -13.01
N THR A 307 19.02 -1.61 -13.94
CA THR A 307 20.35 -1.81 -14.48
C THR A 307 20.38 -1.36 -15.94
N ALA A 308 21.58 -1.09 -16.44
CA ALA A 308 21.80 -0.90 -17.87
C ALA A 308 21.48 -2.20 -18.62
N ASP A 309 21.04 -2.08 -19.88
CA ASP A 309 20.93 -3.21 -20.83
C ASP A 309 22.27 -3.95 -21.02
#